data_AF-A0A657IVA2-F1
#
_entry.id   AF-A0A657IVA2-F1
#
_cell.length_a   1.000
_cell.length_b   1.000
_cell.length_c   1.000
_cell.angle_alpha   90.00
_cell.angle_beta   90.00
_cell.angle_gamma   90.00
#
_symmetry.space_group_name_H-M   'P 1'
#
loop_
_entity.id
_entity.type
_entity.pdbx_description
1 polymer ?
#
loop_
_entity_poly.entity_id
_entity_poly.type
_entity_poly.pdbx_seq_one_letter_code
_entity_poly.pdbx_strand_id
1 'polypeptide(L)'
;MQAGRDEQFGTPAAILRHPVQEGPLYAVQVVSTVRGTLGGVRIDKSARVLDADGQPVPGLYAAGNEASGFWGGRYPQIDGLTLLFAFNSGRIAGESAAVDLPR
;
A
#
# COMPACT_ATOMS: atom_id res chain seq x y z
N MET A 1 -31.54 -9.30 -5.08
CA MET A 1 -31.29 -8.59 -6.36
C MET A 1 -31.86 -9.42 -7.48
N GLN A 2 -33.13 -9.20 -7.85
CA GLN A 2 -33.90 -10.10 -8.71
C GLN A 2 -33.66 -9.87 -10.22
N ALA A 3 -32.95 -8.79 -10.60
CA ALA A 3 -32.78 -8.36 -11.99
C ALA A 3 -31.32 -8.37 -12.51
N GLY A 4 -30.37 -8.91 -11.76
CA GLY A 4 -28.94 -8.89 -12.15
C GLY A 4 -28.33 -7.49 -12.32
N ARG A 5 -29.04 -6.44 -11.86
CA ARG A 5 -28.65 -5.03 -11.92
C ARG A 5 -28.89 -4.39 -10.56
N ASP A 6 -27.98 -3.49 -10.18
CA ASP A 6 -28.08 -2.64 -8.99
C ASP A 6 -28.38 -1.21 -9.40
N GLU A 7 -29.64 -0.81 -9.34
CA GLU A 7 -30.04 0.57 -9.67
C GLU A 7 -29.85 1.53 -8.49
N GLN A 8 -29.68 1.01 -7.28
CA GLN A 8 -29.60 1.82 -6.07
C GLN A 8 -28.18 2.32 -5.83
N PHE A 9 -27.18 1.45 -5.97
CA PHE A 9 -25.77 1.80 -5.72
C PHE A 9 -24.88 1.63 -6.95
N GLY A 10 -25.43 1.17 -8.08
CA GLY A 10 -24.68 1.02 -9.33
C GLY A 10 -23.62 -0.09 -9.29
N THR A 11 -23.71 -1.02 -8.34
CA THR A 11 -22.76 -2.12 -8.21
C THR A 11 -22.73 -2.97 -9.49
N PRO A 12 -21.56 -3.21 -10.10
CA PRO A 12 -21.47 -3.99 -11.32
C PRO A 12 -22.01 -5.41 -11.15
N ALA A 13 -22.82 -5.87 -12.11
CA ALA A 13 -23.36 -7.24 -12.13
C ALA A 13 -22.27 -8.32 -12.01
N ALA A 14 -21.07 -8.05 -12.55
CA ALA A 14 -19.93 -8.95 -12.52
C ALA A 14 -19.44 -9.33 -11.11
N ILE A 15 -19.70 -8.48 -10.10
CA ILE A 15 -19.33 -8.72 -8.70
C ILE A 15 -20.51 -9.11 -7.80
N LEU A 16 -21.74 -9.05 -8.31
CA LEU A 16 -22.97 -9.47 -7.61
C LEU A 16 -23.33 -10.94 -7.90
N ARG A 17 -22.39 -11.85 -7.66
CA ARG A 17 -22.50 -13.24 -8.13
C ARG A 17 -23.40 -14.13 -7.29
N HIS A 18 -23.60 -13.78 -6.03
CA HIS A 18 -24.25 -14.66 -5.06
C HIS A 18 -25.38 -13.93 -4.35
N PRO A 19 -26.64 -14.33 -4.56
CA PRO A 19 -27.74 -13.81 -3.77
C PRO A 19 -27.63 -14.30 -2.32
N VAL A 20 -27.73 -13.37 -1.37
CA VAL A 20 -27.79 -13.68 0.06
C VAL A 20 -29.27 -13.83 0.44
N GLN A 21 -29.81 -15.05 0.34
CA GLN A 21 -31.24 -15.34 0.58
C GLN A 21 -31.47 -16.49 1.57
N GLU A 22 -30.68 -17.56 1.47
CA GLU A 22 -30.84 -18.76 2.29
C GLU A 22 -29.76 -18.83 3.38
N GLY A 23 -30.13 -19.35 4.54
CA GLY A 23 -29.28 -19.39 5.72
C GLY A 23 -28.29 -20.57 5.76
N PRO A 24 -27.38 -20.59 6.75
CA PRO A 24 -27.26 -19.60 7.83
C PRO A 24 -26.67 -18.27 7.33
N LEU A 25 -27.31 -17.16 7.73
CA LEU A 25 -26.87 -15.81 7.40
C LEU A 25 -25.89 -15.30 8.47
N TYR A 26 -24.86 -14.58 8.02
CA TYR A 26 -23.84 -14.01 8.89
C TYR A 26 -23.82 -12.49 8.72
N ALA A 27 -23.65 -11.78 9.82
CA ALA A 27 -23.46 -10.33 9.84
C ALA A 27 -22.21 -10.00 10.65
N VAL A 28 -21.45 -9.01 10.19
CA VAL A 28 -20.27 -8.48 10.88
C VAL A 28 -20.40 -6.98 10.97
N GLN A 29 -20.21 -6.43 12.17
CA GLN A 29 -20.13 -4.97 12.33
C GLN A 29 -18.79 -4.48 11.81
N VAL A 30 -18.83 -3.56 10.85
CA VAL A 30 -17.63 -2.92 10.30
C VAL A 30 -17.64 -1.45 10.69
N VAL A 31 -16.51 -0.97 11.19
CA VAL A 31 -16.28 0.43 11.53
C VAL A 31 -15.03 0.94 10.82
N SER A 32 -14.97 2.25 10.58
CA SER A 32 -13.78 2.87 10.00
C SER A 32 -12.60 2.77 10.97
N THR A 33 -11.42 2.43 10.45
CA THR A 33 -10.19 2.33 11.23
C THR A 33 -8.99 2.86 10.44
N VAL A 34 -7.97 3.32 11.16
CA VAL A 34 -6.69 3.74 10.58
C VAL A 34 -5.92 2.50 10.15
N ARG A 35 -5.62 2.37 8.85
CA ARG A 35 -4.84 1.24 8.31
C ARG A 35 -3.33 1.47 8.33
N GLY A 36 -2.89 2.72 8.18
CA GLY A 36 -1.47 3.07 8.09
C GLY A 36 -1.26 4.46 7.52
N THR A 37 0.00 4.88 7.47
CA THR A 37 0.43 6.18 6.94
C THR A 37 0.94 6.05 5.51
N LEU A 38 0.63 7.05 4.68
CA LEU A 38 1.23 7.21 3.34
C LEU A 38 2.53 8.03 3.37
N GLY A 39 2.84 8.60 4.53
CA GLY A 39 4.07 9.35 4.76
C GLY A 39 5.24 8.42 5.07
N GLY A 40 6.28 9.00 5.65
CA GLY A 40 7.52 8.33 5.98
C GLY A 40 8.71 9.24 5.71
N VAL A 41 9.90 8.71 5.88
CA VAL A 41 11.16 9.40 5.56
C VAL A 41 11.33 9.46 4.05
N ARG A 42 11.79 10.59 3.51
CA ARG A 42 12.04 10.70 2.06
C ARG A 42 13.20 9.80 1.67
N ILE A 43 13.00 9.04 0.61
CA ILE A 43 14.05 8.19 0.03
C ILE A 43 14.27 8.52 -1.46
N ASP A 44 15.45 8.21 -1.95
CA ASP A 44 15.71 8.17 -3.39
C ASP A 44 15.39 6.77 -4.00
N LYS A 45 15.74 6.58 -5.28
CA LYS A 45 15.52 5.33 -6.01
C LYS A 45 16.36 4.14 -5.50
N SER A 46 17.40 4.42 -4.72
CA SER A 46 18.26 3.43 -4.06
C SER A 46 17.85 3.19 -2.60
N ALA A 47 16.66 3.68 -2.21
CA ALA A 47 16.13 3.57 -0.86
C ALA A 47 16.99 4.25 0.23
N ARG A 48 17.90 5.15 -0.15
CA ARG A 48 18.70 5.94 0.79
C ARG A 48 17.83 7.03 1.39
N VAL A 49 17.90 7.19 2.71
CA VAL A 49 17.21 8.28 3.41
C VAL A 49 17.80 9.63 2.98
N LEU A 50 16.93 10.59 2.71
CA LEU A 50 17.30 11.96 2.34
C LEU A 50 17.13 12.90 3.54
N ASP A 51 18.09 13.79 3.72
CA ASP A 51 18.00 14.88 4.68
C ASP A 51 17.10 16.03 4.18
N ALA A 52 17.09 17.15 4.92
CA ALA A 52 16.29 18.32 4.60
C ALA A 52 16.71 19.00 3.28
N ASP A 53 17.99 18.89 2.91
CA ASP A 53 18.56 19.43 1.67
C ASP A 53 18.43 18.44 0.49
N GLY A 54 17.82 17.28 0.75
CA GLY A 54 17.63 16.23 -0.24
C GLY A 54 18.89 15.42 -0.52
N GLN A 55 19.90 15.48 0.35
CA GLN A 55 21.12 14.68 0.23
C GLN A 55 20.97 13.34 0.93
N PRO A 56 21.53 12.25 0.37
CA PRO A 56 21.54 10.95 1.04
C PRO A 56 22.31 10.99 2.36
N VAL A 57 21.70 10.50 3.42
CA VAL A 57 22.36 10.27 4.71
C VAL A 57 23.18 8.98 4.61
N PRO A 58 24.53 9.01 4.77
CA PRO A 58 25.37 7.84 4.59
C PRO A 58 24.99 6.68 5.51
N GLY A 59 24.87 5.49 4.93
CA GLY A 59 24.56 4.25 5.66
C GLY A 59 23.12 4.11 6.15
N LEU A 60 22.23 5.07 5.84
CA LEU A 60 20.84 5.05 6.29
C LEU A 60 19.86 4.80 5.13
N TYR A 61 19.06 3.75 5.28
CA TYR A 61 18.07 3.31 4.29
C TYR A 61 16.70 3.13 4.95
N ALA A 62 15.64 3.30 4.18
CA ALA A 62 14.27 3.04 4.63
C ALA A 62 13.47 2.31 3.55
N ALA A 63 12.51 1.50 3.98
CA ALA A 63 11.68 0.68 3.12
C ALA A 63 10.27 0.51 3.70
N GLY A 64 9.32 0.10 2.86
CA GLY A 64 7.93 -0.14 3.27
C GLY A 64 7.26 1.12 3.82
N ASN A 65 6.47 0.97 4.89
CA ASN A 65 5.68 2.07 5.44
C ASN A 65 6.52 3.20 6.06
N GLU A 66 7.79 2.96 6.34
CA GLU A 66 8.71 3.99 6.83
C GLU A 66 9.24 4.88 5.70
N ALA A 67 9.08 4.46 4.44
CA ALA A 67 9.55 5.19 3.28
C ALA A 67 8.43 5.99 2.61
N SER A 68 8.73 7.24 2.23
CA SER A 68 7.85 8.13 1.48
C SER A 68 8.33 8.35 0.05
N GLY A 69 7.45 8.93 -0.78
CA GLY A 69 7.74 9.27 -2.18
C GLY A 69 7.04 8.39 -3.20
N PHE A 70 6.63 7.16 -2.82
CA PHE A 70 5.89 6.26 -3.71
C PHE A 70 4.44 6.69 -3.97
N TRP A 71 3.77 7.24 -2.96
CA TRP A 71 2.31 7.44 -2.97
C TRP A 71 1.81 8.75 -3.60
N GLY A 72 2.69 9.69 -4.00
CA GLY A 72 2.27 10.93 -4.67
C GLY A 72 1.21 11.78 -3.93
N GLY A 73 1.05 11.58 -2.61
CA GLY A 73 0.07 12.27 -1.76
C GLY A 73 -1.30 11.60 -1.64
N ARG A 74 -1.58 10.48 -2.32
CA ARG A 74 -2.88 9.76 -2.22
C ARG A 74 -2.68 8.25 -2.28
N TYR A 75 -3.48 7.49 -1.51
CA TYR A 75 -3.43 6.04 -1.60
C TYR A 75 -4.10 5.56 -2.90
N PRO A 76 -3.40 4.84 -3.77
CA PRO A 76 -3.99 4.26 -4.98
C PRO A 76 -5.02 3.19 -4.63
N GLN A 77 -6.10 3.13 -5.41
CA GLN A 77 -7.18 2.14 -5.27
C GLN A 77 -6.78 0.80 -5.91
N ILE A 78 -5.62 0.27 -5.56
CA ILE A 78 -5.11 -1.03 -6.02
C ILE A 78 -4.70 -1.83 -4.78
N ASP A 79 -5.32 -2.98 -4.62
CA ASP A 79 -5.07 -3.85 -3.48
C ASP A 79 -3.66 -4.45 -3.54
N GLY A 80 -3.08 -4.69 -2.37
CA GLY A 80 -1.76 -5.30 -2.24
C GLY A 80 -0.57 -4.36 -2.50
N LEU A 81 -0.78 -3.10 -2.91
CA LEU A 81 0.31 -2.19 -3.22
C LEU A 81 1.24 -1.91 -2.03
N THR A 82 0.72 -1.80 -0.80
CA THR A 82 1.56 -1.61 0.39
C THR A 82 2.54 -2.78 0.57
N LEU A 83 2.07 -4.01 0.39
CA LEU A 83 2.90 -5.21 0.46
C LEU A 83 3.92 -5.23 -0.67
N LEU A 84 3.50 -4.91 -1.89
CA LEU A 84 4.39 -4.81 -3.05
C LEU A 84 5.51 -3.80 -2.82
N PHE A 85 5.18 -2.62 -2.29
CA PHE A 85 6.15 -1.58 -1.99
C PHE A 85 7.13 -2.03 -0.91
N ALA A 86 6.64 -2.61 0.20
CA ALA A 86 7.50 -3.13 1.26
C ALA A 86 8.50 -4.18 0.75
N PHE A 87 8.03 -5.14 -0.04
CA PHE A 87 8.90 -6.19 -0.58
C PHE A 87 9.97 -5.64 -1.52
N ASN A 88 9.57 -4.79 -2.48
CA ASN A 88 10.50 -4.28 -3.49
C ASN A 88 11.48 -3.25 -2.91
N SER A 89 11.00 -2.30 -2.11
CA SER A 89 11.87 -1.31 -1.47
C SER A 89 12.84 -1.97 -0.47
N GLY A 90 12.41 -3.01 0.24
CA GLY A 90 13.28 -3.80 1.12
C GLY A 90 14.41 -4.48 0.34
N ARG A 91 14.10 -5.11 -0.81
CA ARG A 91 15.12 -5.70 -1.69
C ARG A 91 16.10 -4.64 -2.20
N ILE A 92 15.59 -3.50 -2.70
CA ILE A 92 16.42 -2.40 -3.21
C ILE A 92 17.32 -1.82 -2.12
N ALA A 93 16.79 -1.62 -0.91
CA ALA A 93 17.55 -1.14 0.23
C ALA A 93 18.68 -2.10 0.60
N GLY A 94 18.40 -3.41 0.64
CA GLY A 94 19.42 -4.43 0.93
C GLY A 94 20.53 -4.48 -0.13
N GLU A 95 20.16 -4.45 -1.41
CA GLU A 95 21.12 -4.43 -2.52
C GLU A 95 21.99 -3.16 -2.51
N SER A 96 21.39 -2.00 -2.25
CA SER A 96 22.10 -0.72 -2.20
C SER A 96 23.02 -0.63 -0.99
N ALA A 97 22.53 -1.04 0.19
CA ALA A 97 23.33 -1.08 1.40
C ALA A 97 24.56 -1.99 1.26
N ALA A 98 24.43 -3.15 0.60
CA ALA A 98 25.54 -4.06 0.36
C ALA A 98 26.62 -3.46 -0.57
N VAL A 99 26.23 -2.67 -1.57
CA VAL A 99 27.16 -1.97 -2.48
C VAL A 99 27.91 -0.84 -1.77
N ASP A 100 27.24 -0.14 -0.86
CA ASP A 100 27.76 1.03 -0.17
C ASP A 100 28.63 0.68 1.06
N LEU A 101 28.78 -0.60 1.40
CA LEU A 101 29.68 -1.03 2.48
C LEU A 101 31.13 -0.64 2.18
N PRO A 102 31.86 -0.06 3.15
CA PRO A 102 33.29 0.18 3.00
C PRO A 102 34.02 -1.15 2.81
N ARG A 103 34.92 -1.19 1.83
CA ARG A 103 35.80 -2.35 1.56
C ARG A 103 37.00 -2.37 2.50
#